data_AF-A0A4X2KYK9-F1
#
_entry.id   AF-A0A4X2KYK9-F1
#
_cell.length_a   1.000
_cell.length_b   1.000
_cell.length_c   1.000
_cell.angle_alpha   90.00
_cell.angle_beta   90.00
_cell.angle_gamma   90.00
#
_symmetry.space_group_name_H-M   'P 1'
#
loop_
_entity.id
_entity.type
_entity.pdbx_description
1 polymer ?
#
loop_
_entity_poly.entity_id
_entity_poly.type
_entity_poly.pdbx_seq_one_letter_code
_entity_poly.pdbx_strand_id
1 'polypeptide(L)'
;MAAGVGPAWGSFLGLLGLVSAAAAAWDLGLLSCSFGAFCECDFRPDLRGLECDLAQHLAGQHLVRQLVMKGLKAFVENPEPAKPLVMSFHGWTGTGKSYVSSMLVQYLFRDGMASPHVHHFSPVIHFPHAEQIEHYKSDLKQWILGNLTTCGRSLFLFDEVDKMHPGLLGVLRPFLGPSWVVYGTNYRKAIFIFLSNAGGEQINQLALDAWRARRDREELQLGDLEPAISKAIVDNPQHGFWQSGIVEDQLLDLLVPFLPLQRHHVRHCVINELAQLGLAQQQEDEVVQAVLDGTAFFPEEEQLFSSNGCKTVASRITLFL
;
A
#
# COMPACT_ATOMS: atom_id res chain seq x y z
N MET A 1 5.03 51.63 -74.83
CA MET A 1 5.52 51.09 -76.11
C MET A 1 6.80 50.33 -75.78
N ALA A 2 6.91 49.01 -75.87
CA ALA A 2 6.39 48.09 -76.86
C ALA A 2 5.85 46.79 -76.21
N ALA A 3 4.96 46.14 -76.96
CA ALA A 3 4.37 44.83 -76.70
C ALA A 3 4.85 43.84 -77.78
N GLY A 4 4.82 42.55 -77.46
CA GLY A 4 4.93 41.37 -78.35
C GLY A 4 5.09 40.13 -77.45
N VAL A 5 4.11 39.24 -77.20
CA VAL A 5 3.33 38.28 -78.03
C VAL A 5 4.28 37.30 -78.76
N GLY A 6 4.27 35.96 -78.61
CA GLY A 6 3.41 34.97 -77.92
C GLY A 6 4.10 33.56 -77.85
N PRO A 7 3.42 32.41 -78.07
CA PRO A 7 3.04 31.42 -77.04
C PRO A 7 3.46 29.94 -77.30
N ALA A 8 3.27 29.02 -76.33
CA ALA A 8 2.95 27.57 -76.47
C ALA A 8 2.90 26.88 -75.08
N TRP A 9 1.73 26.46 -74.55
CA TRP A 9 1.10 25.11 -74.63
C TRP A 9 1.91 23.96 -74.00
N GLY A 10 1.38 23.36 -72.91
CA GLY A 10 1.89 22.14 -72.30
C GLY A 10 1.31 21.83 -70.91
N SER A 11 0.20 21.10 -70.88
CA SER A 11 -0.59 20.65 -69.73
C SER A 11 0.14 19.71 -68.77
N PHE A 12 -0.21 19.70 -67.47
CA PHE A 12 -0.86 18.57 -66.75
C PHE A 12 -0.75 18.69 -65.21
N LEU A 13 -1.91 18.52 -64.58
CA LEU A 13 -2.25 18.16 -63.19
C LEU A 13 -1.14 17.71 -62.20
N GLY A 14 -1.22 18.21 -60.96
CA GLY A 14 -0.49 17.65 -59.82
C GLY A 14 -0.95 18.15 -58.44
N LEU A 15 -1.99 17.49 -57.89
CA LEU A 15 -2.36 17.31 -56.48
C LEU A 15 -2.56 18.51 -55.52
N LEU A 16 -3.82 18.64 -55.08
CA LEU A 16 -4.20 19.18 -53.78
C LEU A 16 -3.62 18.31 -52.65
N GLY A 17 -2.83 18.93 -51.76
CA GLY A 17 -2.52 18.39 -50.43
C GLY A 17 -3.44 19.01 -49.38
N LEU A 18 -4.44 18.26 -48.95
CA LEU A 18 -5.24 18.56 -47.75
C LEU A 18 -4.38 18.34 -46.51
N VAL A 19 -4.00 19.41 -45.81
CA VAL A 19 -3.47 19.29 -44.44
C VAL A 19 -4.67 19.27 -43.50
N SER A 20 -5.08 18.07 -43.11
CA SER A 20 -6.01 17.86 -42.00
C SER A 20 -5.39 18.39 -40.71
N ALA A 21 -5.93 19.48 -40.17
CA ALA A 21 -5.70 19.89 -38.79
C ALA A 21 -6.39 18.86 -37.87
N ALA A 22 -5.68 17.79 -37.55
CA ALA A 22 -6.09 16.85 -36.51
C ALA A 22 -6.03 17.58 -35.17
N ALA A 23 -7.17 17.61 -34.48
CA ALA A 23 -7.34 18.18 -33.16
C ALA A 23 -6.33 17.56 -32.18
N ALA A 24 -5.38 18.38 -31.71
CA ALA A 24 -4.69 18.09 -30.48
C ALA A 24 -5.69 18.34 -29.35
N ALA A 25 -6.40 17.28 -28.94
CA ALA A 25 -7.07 17.25 -27.66
C ALA A 25 -5.99 17.38 -26.59
N TRP A 26 -5.72 18.61 -26.19
CA TRP A 26 -4.89 18.86 -25.02
C TRP A 26 -5.66 18.32 -23.84
N ASP A 27 -5.10 17.30 -23.21
CA ASP A 27 -5.59 16.73 -21.98
C ASP A 27 -5.56 17.83 -20.90
N LEU A 28 -6.70 18.49 -20.71
CA LEU A 28 -6.92 19.54 -19.72
C LEU A 28 -6.75 19.02 -18.28
N GLY A 29 -6.51 17.72 -18.08
CA GLY A 29 -6.20 17.09 -16.79
C GLY A 29 -4.86 17.48 -16.16
N LEU A 30 -3.97 18.15 -16.90
CA LEU A 30 -2.67 18.64 -16.42
C LEU A 30 -2.71 20.05 -15.81
N LEU A 31 -3.80 20.79 -15.95
CA LEU A 31 -3.89 22.21 -15.54
C LEU A 31 -4.49 22.45 -14.15
N SER A 32 -4.90 21.41 -13.41
CA SER A 32 -5.31 21.57 -12.01
C SER A 32 -4.14 21.35 -11.02
N CYS A 33 -3.04 22.07 -11.21
CA CYS A 33 -2.05 22.30 -10.17
C CYS A 33 -2.16 23.78 -9.79
N SER A 34 -2.98 24.07 -8.79
CA SER A 34 -3.17 25.43 -8.25
C SER A 34 -1.83 26.01 -7.82
N PHE A 35 -1.36 27.03 -8.56
CA PHE A 35 -0.41 28.14 -8.28
C PHE A 35 0.50 28.17 -7.02
N GLY A 36 0.89 27.03 -6.45
CA GLY A 36 1.78 26.99 -5.28
C GLY A 36 2.33 25.63 -4.87
N ALA A 37 1.77 24.52 -5.34
CA ALA A 37 2.33 23.18 -5.09
C ALA A 37 2.53 22.42 -6.40
N PHE A 38 3.78 22.28 -6.81
CA PHE A 38 4.17 21.37 -7.90
C PHE A 38 3.80 19.95 -7.42
N CYS A 39 2.81 19.30 -8.06
CA CYS A 39 2.54 17.89 -7.80
C CYS A 39 3.72 17.09 -8.33
N GLU A 40 4.65 16.72 -7.45
CA GLU A 40 5.82 15.92 -7.77
C GLU A 40 5.35 14.50 -8.13
N CYS A 41 5.33 14.19 -9.44
CA CYS A 41 4.95 12.89 -9.99
C CYS A 41 3.56 12.41 -9.52
N ASP A 42 2.51 13.19 -9.81
CA ASP A 42 1.10 12.91 -9.48
C ASP A 42 0.74 12.74 -7.98
N PHE A 43 1.74 12.81 -7.08
CA PHE A 43 1.58 12.76 -5.63
C PHE A 43 0.70 13.90 -5.12
N ARG A 44 -0.47 13.54 -4.60
CA ARG A 44 -1.54 14.46 -4.15
C ARG A 44 -2.16 13.93 -2.86
N PRO A 45 -1.50 14.14 -1.71
CA PRO A 45 -1.95 13.59 -0.44
C PRO A 45 -3.24 14.26 0.04
N ASP A 46 -4.30 13.49 0.25
CA ASP A 46 -5.48 13.88 1.03
C ASP A 46 -5.48 13.15 2.37
N LEU A 47 -4.74 13.72 3.33
CA LEU A 47 -4.58 13.15 4.66
C LEU A 47 -5.88 13.23 5.50
N ARG A 48 -6.75 14.20 5.22
CA ARG A 48 -8.01 14.34 5.95
C ARG A 48 -9.01 13.29 5.51
N GLY A 49 -9.15 13.09 4.19
CA GLY A 49 -9.95 12.00 3.63
C GLY A 49 -9.49 10.65 4.14
N LEU A 50 -8.18 10.39 4.09
CA LEU A 50 -7.59 9.16 4.64
C LEU A 50 -7.93 8.95 6.12
N GLU A 51 -7.79 9.97 6.96
CA GLU A 51 -8.11 9.87 8.39
C GLU A 51 -9.58 9.53 8.63
N CYS A 52 -10.48 10.16 7.88
CA CYS A 52 -11.92 9.89 7.91
C CYS A 52 -12.23 8.45 7.48
N ASP A 53 -11.68 7.99 6.36
CA ASP A 53 -11.94 6.65 5.83
C ASP A 53 -11.37 5.56 6.73
N LEU A 54 -10.16 5.77 7.28
CA LEU A 54 -9.62 4.87 8.29
C LEU A 54 -10.51 4.84 9.54
N ALA A 55 -11.12 5.95 9.94
CA ALA A 55 -12.03 5.99 11.08
C ALA A 55 -13.35 5.27 10.84
N GLN A 56 -13.90 5.37 9.63
CA GLN A 56 -15.20 4.82 9.27
C GLN A 56 -15.12 3.35 8.87
N HIS A 57 -14.06 2.96 8.16
CA HIS A 57 -14.01 1.67 7.48
C HIS A 57 -13.03 0.66 8.07
N LEU A 58 -12.01 1.08 8.82
CA LEU A 58 -11.04 0.16 9.42
C LEU A 58 -11.51 -0.33 10.80
N ALA A 59 -12.03 -1.57 10.83
CA ALA A 59 -12.56 -2.17 12.05
C ALA A 59 -11.46 -2.60 13.02
N GLY A 60 -11.52 -2.10 14.26
CA GLY A 60 -10.78 -2.66 15.40
C GLY A 60 -9.26 -2.47 15.40
N GLN A 61 -8.73 -1.54 14.60
CA GLN A 61 -7.28 -1.28 14.49
C GLN A 61 -6.91 0.12 14.97
N HIS A 62 -7.11 0.41 16.27
CA HIS A 62 -6.82 1.72 16.85
C HIS A 62 -5.34 2.12 16.74
N LEU A 63 -4.42 1.17 16.99
CA LEU A 63 -2.97 1.39 16.86
C LEU A 63 -2.57 1.76 15.43
N VAL A 64 -3.15 1.08 14.42
CA VAL A 64 -2.87 1.36 13.01
C VAL A 64 -3.26 2.80 12.67
N ARG A 65 -4.48 3.20 13.02
CA ARG A 65 -4.98 4.56 12.76
C ARG A 65 -4.06 5.61 13.37
N GLN A 66 -3.69 5.43 14.64
CA GLN A 66 -2.84 6.39 15.36
C GLN A 66 -1.42 6.45 14.79
N LEU A 67 -0.76 5.30 14.63
CA LEU A 67 0.65 5.25 14.21
C LEU A 67 0.83 5.69 12.77
N VAL A 68 0.01 5.19 11.86
CA VAL A 68 0.09 5.51 10.42
C VAL A 68 -0.20 6.99 10.19
N MET A 69 -1.29 7.53 10.74
CA MET A 69 -1.61 8.95 10.52
C MET A 69 -0.56 9.88 11.14
N LYS A 70 -0.06 9.57 12.34
CA LYS A 70 1.00 10.37 12.98
C LYS A 70 2.27 10.39 12.14
N GLY A 71 2.76 9.22 11.71
CA GLY A 71 4.01 9.11 10.96
C GLY A 71 3.90 9.64 9.54
N LEU A 72 2.81 9.32 8.84
CA LEU A 72 2.56 9.79 7.48
C LEU A 72 2.42 11.31 7.42
N LYS A 73 1.64 11.90 8.34
CA LYS A 73 1.48 13.35 8.40
C LYS A 73 2.81 14.07 8.61
N ALA A 74 3.59 13.61 9.60
CA ALA A 74 4.91 14.17 9.87
C ALA A 74 5.86 14.08 8.66
N PHE A 75 5.79 12.98 7.90
CA PHE A 75 6.61 12.78 6.71
C PHE A 75 6.16 13.63 5.51
N VAL A 76 4.86 13.69 5.24
CA VAL A 76 4.29 14.41 4.09
C VAL A 76 4.41 15.93 4.26
N GLU A 77 4.21 16.44 5.48
CA GLU A 77 4.31 17.86 5.80
C GLU A 77 5.77 18.36 5.86
N ASN A 78 6.75 17.45 5.97
CA ASN A 78 8.16 17.80 5.93
C ASN A 78 8.65 17.94 4.47
N PRO A 79 9.04 19.14 4.00
CA PRO A 79 9.55 19.34 2.65
C PRO A 79 10.91 18.67 2.40
N GLU A 80 11.69 18.44 3.46
CA GLU A 80 13.05 17.88 3.42
C GLU A 80 13.21 16.73 4.43
N PRO A 81 12.59 15.56 4.16
CA PRO A 81 12.78 14.39 5.02
C PRO A 81 14.25 13.94 5.05
N ALA A 82 14.71 13.48 6.21
CA ALA A 82 16.10 13.05 6.44
C ALA A 82 16.41 11.64 5.88
N LYS A 83 15.38 10.83 5.65
CA LYS A 83 15.40 9.53 4.96
C LYS A 83 13.97 9.20 4.48
N PRO A 84 13.78 8.18 3.61
CA PRO A 84 12.44 7.72 3.21
C PRO A 84 11.59 7.28 4.40
N LEU A 85 10.27 7.31 4.24
CA LEU A 85 9.35 6.74 5.22
C LEU A 85 9.30 5.23 5.04
N VAL A 86 9.67 4.48 6.08
CA VAL A 86 9.68 3.02 6.05
C VAL A 86 8.71 2.46 7.07
N MET A 87 7.62 1.87 6.57
CA MET A 87 6.56 1.28 7.39
C MET A 87 6.55 -0.23 7.25
N SER A 88 6.39 -0.94 8.36
CA SER A 88 6.28 -2.40 8.37
C SER A 88 5.03 -2.84 9.12
N PHE A 89 4.11 -3.47 8.40
CA PHE A 89 2.79 -3.86 8.88
C PHE A 89 2.80 -5.34 9.25
N HIS A 90 2.49 -5.66 10.50
CA HIS A 90 2.61 -7.00 11.07
C HIS A 90 1.30 -7.44 11.71
N GLY A 91 0.87 -8.67 11.47
CA GLY A 91 -0.30 -9.23 12.14
C GLY A 91 -0.90 -10.42 11.43
N TRP A 92 -1.98 -10.95 11.97
CA TRP A 92 -2.64 -12.13 11.40
C TRP A 92 -3.26 -11.88 10.02
N THR A 93 -3.66 -12.93 9.33
CA THR A 93 -4.34 -12.82 8.04
C THR A 93 -5.73 -12.19 8.19
N GLY A 94 -6.13 -11.37 7.22
CA GLY A 94 -7.47 -10.75 7.18
C GLY A 94 -7.72 -9.63 8.19
N THR A 95 -6.70 -9.12 8.87
CA THR A 95 -6.82 -8.03 9.85
C THR A 95 -6.78 -6.62 9.25
N GLY A 96 -6.50 -6.49 7.95
CA GLY A 96 -6.58 -5.22 7.21
C GLY A 96 -5.27 -4.67 6.64
N LYS A 97 -4.14 -5.39 6.71
CA LYS A 97 -2.83 -4.91 6.21
C LYS A 97 -2.88 -4.38 4.77
N SER A 98 -3.31 -5.23 3.83
CA SER A 98 -3.41 -4.89 2.40
C SER A 98 -4.49 -3.83 2.13
N TYR A 99 -5.55 -3.80 2.95
CA TYR A 99 -6.64 -2.81 2.85
C TYR A 99 -6.17 -1.41 3.24
N VAL A 100 -5.40 -1.30 4.33
CA VAL A 100 -4.80 -0.04 4.74
C VAL A 100 -3.75 0.43 3.73
N SER A 101 -2.91 -0.48 3.20
CA SER A 101 -1.96 -0.07 2.16
C SER A 101 -2.64 0.40 0.87
N SER A 102 -3.76 -0.21 0.46
CA SER A 102 -4.50 0.26 -0.71
C SER A 102 -5.15 1.62 -0.46
N MET A 103 -5.70 1.86 0.74
CA MET A 103 -6.20 3.18 1.13
C MET A 103 -5.09 4.23 1.11
N LEU A 104 -3.93 3.92 1.70
CA LEU A 104 -2.77 4.82 1.67
C LEU A 104 -2.41 5.22 0.24
N VAL A 105 -2.31 4.24 -0.67
CA VAL A 105 -2.01 4.51 -2.07
C VAL A 105 -3.10 5.39 -2.72
N GLN A 106 -4.37 5.07 -2.53
CA GLN A 106 -5.51 5.82 -3.10
C GLN A 106 -5.54 7.28 -2.64
N TYR A 107 -5.18 7.54 -1.38
CA TYR A 107 -5.17 8.89 -0.81
C TYR A 107 -3.86 9.65 -1.02
N LEU A 108 -2.79 9.00 -1.49
CA LEU A 108 -1.50 9.63 -1.78
C LEU A 108 -1.30 9.90 -3.27
N PHE A 109 -1.87 9.07 -4.15
CA PHE A 109 -1.68 9.12 -5.59
C PHE A 109 -3.04 9.18 -6.30
N ARG A 110 -3.20 10.11 -7.25
CA ARG A 110 -4.46 10.34 -7.96
C ARG A 110 -5.02 9.07 -8.61
N ASP A 111 -4.14 8.30 -9.25
CA ASP A 111 -4.51 7.08 -9.97
C ASP A 111 -4.37 5.82 -9.08
N GLY A 112 -4.12 6.01 -7.78
CA GLY A 112 -3.96 4.94 -6.81
C GLY A 112 -2.93 3.90 -7.26
N MET A 113 -3.31 2.62 -7.23
CA MET A 113 -2.44 1.50 -7.63
C MET A 113 -2.07 1.50 -9.12
N ALA A 114 -2.79 2.27 -9.95
CA ALA A 114 -2.48 2.42 -11.37
C ALA A 114 -1.46 3.53 -11.66
N SER A 115 -1.07 4.33 -10.65
CA SER A 115 -0.03 5.35 -10.82
C SER A 115 1.30 4.68 -11.21
N PRO A 116 2.05 5.24 -12.19
CA PRO A 116 3.36 4.73 -12.56
C PRO A 116 4.41 4.87 -11.45
N HIS A 117 4.11 5.60 -10.37
CA HIS A 117 4.99 5.83 -9.24
C HIS A 117 4.68 4.94 -8.03
N VAL A 118 3.69 4.05 -8.17
CA VAL A 118 3.35 3.04 -7.17
C VAL A 118 3.78 1.68 -7.68
N HIS A 119 4.60 0.98 -6.90
CA HIS A 119 5.19 -0.29 -7.30
C HIS A 119 4.86 -1.37 -6.27
N HIS A 120 4.19 -2.43 -6.72
CA HIS A 120 3.76 -3.53 -5.84
C HIS A 120 4.51 -4.82 -6.17
N PHE A 121 5.18 -5.38 -5.16
CA PHE A 121 5.95 -6.63 -5.25
C PHE A 121 5.32 -7.72 -4.39
N SER A 122 4.82 -8.76 -5.05
CA SER A 122 4.44 -10.03 -4.43
C SER A 122 5.53 -11.10 -4.66
N PRO A 123 5.95 -11.87 -3.63
CA PRO A 123 6.94 -12.94 -3.77
C PRO A 123 6.48 -14.03 -4.73
N VAL A 124 5.20 -14.40 -4.70
CA VAL A 124 4.65 -15.48 -5.53
C VAL A 124 4.70 -15.14 -7.02
N ILE A 125 4.54 -13.85 -7.35
CA ILE A 125 4.48 -13.39 -8.75
C ILE A 125 5.86 -13.00 -9.26
N HIS A 126 6.61 -12.22 -8.48
CA HIS A 126 7.84 -11.59 -8.95
C HIS A 126 9.10 -12.38 -8.59
N PHE A 127 9.06 -13.20 -7.53
CA PHE A 127 10.22 -13.91 -7.00
C PHE A 127 9.94 -15.40 -6.74
N PRO A 128 9.35 -16.16 -7.70
CA PRO A 128 8.85 -17.50 -7.44
C PRO A 128 9.94 -18.57 -7.28
N HIS A 129 11.13 -18.38 -7.87
CA HIS A 129 12.18 -19.40 -7.95
C HIS A 129 13.42 -19.02 -7.13
N ALA A 130 13.70 -19.79 -6.07
CA ALA A 130 14.84 -19.53 -5.20
C ALA A 130 16.19 -19.59 -5.92
N GLU A 131 16.30 -20.38 -7.00
CA GLU A 131 17.53 -20.53 -7.78
C GLU A 131 17.92 -19.25 -8.53
N GLN A 132 16.96 -18.35 -8.78
CA GLN A 132 17.16 -17.09 -9.50
C GLN A 132 17.44 -15.90 -8.58
N ILE A 133 17.67 -16.14 -7.28
CA ILE A 133 17.78 -15.10 -6.26
C ILE A 133 18.79 -14.00 -6.61
N GLU A 134 19.94 -14.33 -7.18
CA GLU A 134 20.95 -13.34 -7.55
C GLU A 134 20.50 -12.44 -8.71
N HIS A 135 19.73 -12.99 -9.67
CA HIS A 135 19.10 -12.19 -10.72
C HIS A 135 18.03 -11.28 -10.13
N TYR A 136 17.15 -11.80 -9.27
CA TYR A 136 16.11 -11.01 -8.61
C TYR A 136 16.69 -9.87 -7.77
N LYS A 137 17.81 -10.10 -7.08
CA LYS A 137 18.52 -9.03 -6.35
C LYS A 137 18.99 -7.93 -7.29
N SER A 138 19.59 -8.29 -8.43
CA SER A 138 20.05 -7.33 -9.43
C SER A 138 18.89 -6.53 -10.02
N ASP A 139 17.83 -7.22 -10.45
CA ASP A 139 16.67 -6.61 -11.10
C ASP A 139 15.94 -5.68 -10.13
N LEU A 140 15.72 -6.12 -8.89
CA LEU A 140 15.11 -5.30 -7.85
C LEU A 140 15.94 -4.03 -7.59
N LYS A 141 17.27 -4.15 -7.46
CA LYS A 141 18.15 -3.00 -7.27
C LYS A 141 18.03 -1.99 -8.40
N GLN A 142 18.06 -2.45 -9.64
CA GLN A 142 17.96 -1.60 -10.82
C GLN A 142 16.58 -0.96 -10.94
N TRP A 143 15.52 -1.70 -10.62
CA TRP A 143 14.15 -1.21 -10.63
C TRP A 143 13.94 -0.07 -9.62
N ILE A 144 14.38 -0.26 -8.38
CA ILE A 144 14.29 0.77 -7.33
C ILE A 144 15.07 2.00 -7.75
N LEU A 145 16.32 1.85 -8.17
CA LEU A 145 17.16 2.97 -8.58
C LEU A 145 16.58 3.73 -9.78
N GLY A 146 16.08 3.02 -10.78
CA GLY A 146 15.49 3.62 -11.98
C GLY A 146 14.25 4.44 -11.65
N ASN A 147 13.32 3.87 -10.88
CA ASN A 147 12.08 4.56 -10.52
C ASN A 147 12.32 5.74 -9.57
N LEU A 148 13.24 5.59 -8.61
CA LEU A 148 13.65 6.70 -7.75
C LEU A 148 14.31 7.83 -8.53
N THR A 149 15.05 7.51 -9.60
CA THR A 149 15.63 8.53 -10.50
C THR A 149 14.54 9.28 -11.27
N THR A 150 13.54 8.55 -11.77
CA THR A 150 12.36 9.13 -12.45
C THR A 150 11.52 9.99 -11.51
N CYS A 151 11.31 9.53 -10.27
CA CYS A 151 10.52 10.22 -9.27
C CYS A 151 10.98 9.92 -7.83
N GLY A 152 11.33 10.98 -7.08
CA GLY A 152 11.71 10.85 -5.68
C GLY A 152 10.55 10.49 -4.73
N ARG A 153 9.31 10.68 -5.17
CA ARG A 153 8.07 10.40 -4.42
C ARG A 153 7.47 9.01 -4.72
N SER A 154 8.21 8.11 -5.35
CA SER A 154 7.72 6.74 -5.59
C SER A 154 7.39 6.00 -4.28
N LEU A 155 6.36 5.17 -4.34
CA LEU A 155 5.95 4.26 -3.27
C LEU A 155 6.23 2.82 -3.67
N PHE A 156 6.91 2.08 -2.80
CA PHE A 156 7.20 0.66 -3.00
C PHE A 156 6.48 -0.17 -1.91
N LEU A 157 5.53 -0.99 -2.35
CA LEU A 157 4.76 -1.91 -1.54
C LEU A 157 5.30 -3.33 -1.73
N PHE A 158 5.76 -3.96 -0.66
CA PHE A 158 6.24 -5.34 -0.65
C PHE A 158 5.26 -6.18 0.18
N ASP A 159 4.50 -7.05 -0.48
CA ASP A 159 3.51 -7.91 0.16
C ASP A 159 4.11 -9.26 0.56
N GLU A 160 3.57 -9.87 1.62
CA GLU A 160 4.01 -11.16 2.16
C GLU A 160 5.52 -11.31 2.34
N VAL A 161 6.17 -10.31 2.93
CA VAL A 161 7.65 -10.29 3.10
C VAL A 161 8.19 -11.42 3.97
N ASP A 162 7.35 -12.01 4.83
CA ASP A 162 7.65 -13.24 5.57
C ASP A 162 7.90 -14.45 4.66
N LYS A 163 7.43 -14.41 3.41
CA LYS A 163 7.62 -15.46 2.40
C LYS A 163 8.66 -15.11 1.35
N MET A 164 9.28 -13.93 1.42
CA MET A 164 10.36 -13.56 0.52
C MET A 164 11.64 -14.32 0.89
N HIS A 165 12.43 -14.70 -0.12
CA HIS A 165 13.69 -15.38 0.10
C HIS A 165 14.61 -14.55 1.02
N PRO A 166 15.20 -15.15 2.08
CA PRO A 166 16.15 -14.48 2.95
C PRO A 166 17.30 -13.84 2.16
N GLY A 167 17.60 -12.57 2.42
CA GLY A 167 18.62 -11.82 1.70
C GLY A 167 18.15 -11.11 0.43
N LEU A 168 16.93 -11.32 -0.07
CA LEU A 168 16.36 -10.48 -1.13
C LEU A 168 16.15 -9.03 -0.63
N LEU A 169 15.49 -8.88 0.53
CA LEU A 169 15.22 -7.55 1.10
C LEU A 169 16.49 -6.77 1.47
N GLY A 170 17.61 -7.45 1.71
CA GLY A 170 18.89 -6.78 1.98
C GLY A 170 19.35 -5.84 0.85
N VAL A 171 18.86 -6.05 -0.38
CA VAL A 171 19.08 -5.14 -1.52
C VAL A 171 18.54 -3.74 -1.26
N LEU A 172 17.48 -3.62 -0.45
CA LEU A 172 16.82 -2.36 -0.15
C LEU A 172 17.60 -1.52 0.85
N ARG A 173 18.46 -2.12 1.68
CA ARG A 173 19.19 -1.48 2.78
C ARG A 173 19.82 -0.12 2.40
N PRO A 174 20.53 0.04 1.26
CA PRO A 174 21.12 1.33 0.89
C PRO A 174 20.11 2.43 0.56
N PHE A 175 18.87 2.06 0.23
CA PHE A 175 17.78 2.96 -0.15
C PHE A 175 16.90 3.37 1.03
N LEU A 176 16.97 2.68 2.17
CA LEU A 176 16.14 2.98 3.35
C LEU A 176 16.82 3.93 4.36
N GLY A 177 18.13 4.18 4.20
CA GLY A 177 18.91 5.03 5.09
C GLY A 177 18.89 6.53 4.72
N PRO A 178 19.67 7.36 5.44
CA PRO A 178 19.80 8.81 5.18
C PRO A 178 20.66 9.15 3.95
N SER A 179 20.78 8.22 3.00
CA SER A 179 21.57 8.39 1.79
C SER A 179 21.03 9.55 0.94
N TRP A 180 21.95 10.40 0.47
CA TRP A 180 21.62 11.63 -0.26
C TRP A 180 21.54 11.38 -1.77
N VAL A 181 20.64 12.14 -2.39
CA VAL A 181 20.47 12.43 -3.83
C VAL A 181 21.50 11.77 -4.75
N VAL A 182 21.05 10.82 -5.57
CA VAL A 182 21.80 10.38 -6.76
C VAL A 182 21.09 10.98 -7.97
N TYR A 183 21.85 11.56 -8.90
CA TYR A 183 21.33 12.15 -10.16
C TYR A 183 20.32 13.31 -9.99
N GLY A 184 20.37 14.05 -8.88
CA GLY A 184 19.55 15.25 -8.68
C GLY A 184 18.13 15.01 -8.14
N THR A 185 17.71 13.76 -7.98
CA THR A 185 16.39 13.40 -7.43
C THR A 185 16.49 13.10 -5.92
N ASN A 186 15.56 13.65 -5.12
CA ASN A 186 15.55 13.43 -3.68
C ASN A 186 14.85 12.12 -3.30
N TYR A 187 15.61 11.03 -3.22
CA TYR A 187 15.08 9.71 -2.86
C TYR A 187 14.52 9.63 -1.43
N ARG A 188 14.87 10.58 -0.56
CA ARG A 188 14.38 10.64 0.83
C ARG A 188 12.89 10.91 0.92
N LYS A 189 12.25 11.29 -0.18
CA LYS A 189 10.80 11.52 -0.26
C LYS A 189 10.01 10.24 -0.58
N ALA A 190 10.67 9.12 -0.82
CA ALA A 190 10.04 7.85 -1.14
C ALA A 190 9.35 7.23 0.09
N ILE A 191 8.42 6.32 -0.18
CA ILE A 191 7.70 5.56 0.86
C ILE A 191 7.89 4.07 0.60
N PHE A 192 8.30 3.33 1.62
CA PHE A 192 8.42 1.88 1.59
C PHE A 192 7.41 1.28 2.58
N ILE A 193 6.61 0.33 2.12
CA ILE A 193 5.61 -0.37 2.94
C ILE A 193 5.86 -1.87 2.82
N PHE A 194 6.16 -2.51 3.95
CA PHE A 194 6.32 -3.96 4.05
C PHE A 194 5.07 -4.57 4.71
N LEU A 195 4.45 -5.57 4.09
CA LEU A 195 3.33 -6.31 4.69
C LEU A 195 3.80 -7.70 5.08
N SER A 196 3.60 -8.08 6.34
CA SER A 196 4.03 -9.37 6.86
C SER A 196 3.02 -10.03 7.78
N ASN A 197 2.98 -11.36 7.77
CA ASN A 197 2.33 -12.14 8.81
C ASN A 197 3.26 -12.53 9.97
N ALA A 198 4.57 -12.24 9.85
CA ALA A 198 5.52 -12.44 10.95
C ALA A 198 5.09 -11.65 12.19
N GLY A 199 5.15 -12.27 13.36
CA GLY A 199 4.66 -11.68 14.62
C GLY A 199 3.15 -11.87 14.85
N GLY A 200 2.39 -12.36 13.87
CA GLY A 200 0.94 -12.49 13.99
C GLY A 200 0.49 -13.39 15.13
N GLU A 201 1.17 -14.52 15.36
CA GLU A 201 0.88 -15.43 16.46
C GLU A 201 1.14 -14.76 17.82
N GLN A 202 2.26 -14.06 17.94
CA GLN A 202 2.65 -13.35 19.16
C GLN A 202 1.66 -12.22 19.47
N ILE A 203 1.23 -11.47 18.46
CA ILE A 203 0.20 -10.43 18.61
C ILE A 203 -1.12 -11.04 19.10
N ASN A 204 -1.54 -12.16 18.51
CA ASN A 204 -2.77 -12.84 18.91
C ASN A 204 -2.71 -13.33 20.35
N GLN A 205 -1.57 -13.91 20.76
CA GLN A 205 -1.36 -14.38 22.12
C GLN A 205 -1.40 -13.22 23.13
N LEU A 206 -0.70 -12.12 22.85
CA LEU A 206 -0.72 -10.93 23.71
C LEU A 206 -2.11 -10.31 23.82
N ALA A 207 -2.88 -10.28 22.72
CA ALA A 207 -4.26 -9.81 22.75
C ALA A 207 -5.18 -10.72 23.57
N LEU A 208 -4.98 -12.04 23.50
CA LEU A 208 -5.70 -13.02 24.31
C LEU A 208 -5.36 -12.89 25.80
N ASP A 209 -4.07 -12.72 26.12
CA ASP A 209 -3.61 -12.57 27.50
C ASP A 209 -4.13 -11.28 28.14
N ALA A 210 -4.15 -10.18 27.38
CA ALA A 210 -4.78 -8.93 27.83
C ALA A 210 -6.27 -9.11 28.12
N TRP A 211 -7.00 -9.81 27.24
CA TRP A 211 -8.41 -10.10 27.46
C TRP A 211 -8.63 -10.98 28.71
N ARG A 212 -7.81 -12.02 28.91
CA ARG A 212 -7.85 -12.86 30.12
C ARG A 212 -7.55 -12.08 31.40
N ALA A 213 -6.68 -11.09 31.30
CA ALA A 213 -6.38 -10.15 32.37
C ALA A 213 -7.46 -9.06 32.56
N ARG A 214 -8.58 -9.13 31.82
CA ARG A 214 -9.68 -8.14 31.83
C ARG A 214 -9.23 -6.73 31.48
N ARG A 215 -8.23 -6.61 30.62
CA ARG A 215 -7.84 -5.34 30.00
C ARG A 215 -8.62 -5.16 28.71
N ASP A 216 -9.04 -3.93 28.46
CA ASP A 216 -9.66 -3.59 27.19
C ASP A 216 -8.61 -3.67 26.06
N ARG A 217 -9.07 -4.05 24.87
CA ARG A 217 -8.20 -4.16 23.69
C ARG A 217 -7.54 -2.81 23.37
N GLU A 218 -8.29 -1.73 23.52
CA GLU A 218 -7.88 -0.35 23.25
C GLU A 218 -6.76 0.12 24.20
N GLU A 219 -6.57 -0.54 25.34
CA GLU A 219 -5.46 -0.28 26.27
C GLU A 219 -4.12 -0.87 25.80
N LEU A 220 -4.12 -1.78 24.83
CA LEU A 220 -2.88 -2.32 24.26
C LEU A 220 -2.12 -1.20 23.55
N GLN A 221 -0.85 -1.04 23.93
CA GLN A 221 0.04 -0.05 23.34
C GLN A 221 1.10 -0.71 22.46
N LEU A 222 1.75 0.09 21.59
CA LEU A 222 2.85 -0.40 20.75
C LEU A 222 3.97 -1.04 21.60
N GLY A 223 4.30 -0.45 22.75
CA GLY A 223 5.34 -0.97 23.64
C GLY A 223 5.07 -2.37 24.21
N ASP A 224 3.79 -2.79 24.28
CA ASP A 224 3.42 -4.15 24.70
C ASP A 224 3.72 -5.18 23.59
N LEU A 225 3.64 -4.77 22.32
CA LEU A 225 3.63 -5.65 21.15
C LEU A 225 4.98 -5.65 20.41
N GLU A 226 5.64 -4.49 20.33
CA GLU A 226 6.85 -4.27 19.54
C GLU A 226 7.99 -5.24 19.89
N PRO A 227 8.31 -5.54 21.16
CA PRO A 227 9.38 -6.49 21.48
C PRO A 227 9.10 -7.89 20.93
N ALA A 228 7.85 -8.35 21.01
CA ALA A 228 7.46 -9.68 20.56
C ALA A 228 7.46 -9.77 19.03
N ILE A 229 7.02 -8.70 18.34
CA ILE A 229 7.03 -8.63 16.88
C ILE A 229 8.47 -8.55 16.36
N SER A 230 9.29 -7.65 16.90
CA SER A 230 10.69 -7.49 16.52
C SER A 230 11.44 -8.82 16.66
N LYS A 231 11.24 -9.53 17.78
CA LYS A 231 11.78 -10.87 17.98
C LYS A 231 11.30 -11.86 16.91
N ALA A 232 10.00 -11.91 16.62
CA ALA A 232 9.44 -12.84 15.63
C ALA A 232 9.91 -12.57 14.19
N ILE A 233 10.23 -11.30 13.86
CA ILE A 233 10.79 -10.92 12.55
C ILE A 233 12.24 -11.41 12.43
N VAL A 234 13.04 -11.24 13.48
CA VAL A 234 14.47 -11.52 13.45
C VAL A 234 14.84 -12.94 13.86
N ASP A 235 13.97 -13.74 14.50
CA ASP A 235 14.36 -15.08 14.96
C ASP A 235 14.15 -16.17 13.90
N ASN A 236 13.34 -15.93 12.87
CA ASN A 236 13.03 -16.94 11.86
C ASN A 236 13.95 -16.82 10.64
N PRO A 237 14.83 -17.81 10.37
CA PRO A 237 15.76 -17.76 9.24
C PRO A 237 15.09 -17.84 7.88
N GLN A 238 13.80 -18.19 7.81
CA GLN A 238 13.03 -18.26 6.57
C GLN A 238 12.34 -16.94 6.20
N HIS A 239 12.26 -15.97 7.11
CA HIS A 239 11.62 -14.68 6.82
C HIS A 239 12.53 -13.78 5.99
N GLY A 240 11.95 -12.97 5.10
CA GLY A 240 12.71 -12.05 4.23
C GLY A 240 13.55 -11.01 4.99
N PHE A 241 13.15 -10.65 6.21
CA PHE A 241 13.90 -9.74 7.07
C PHE A 241 15.15 -10.36 7.69
N TRP A 242 15.24 -11.70 7.78
CA TRP A 242 16.40 -12.38 8.35
C TRP A 242 17.67 -12.00 7.58
N GLN A 243 18.67 -11.53 8.32
CA GLN A 243 19.97 -11.09 7.78
C GLN A 243 19.86 -10.00 6.69
N SER A 244 18.74 -9.29 6.61
CA SER A 244 18.58 -8.15 5.69
C SER A 244 19.38 -6.93 6.13
N GLY A 245 19.68 -6.79 7.43
CA GLY A 245 20.26 -5.60 8.03
C GLY A 245 19.25 -4.47 8.25
N ILE A 246 17.98 -4.62 7.84
CA ILE A 246 16.97 -3.55 7.93
C ILE A 246 16.56 -3.29 9.37
N VAL A 247 16.38 -4.35 10.16
CA VAL A 247 15.98 -4.25 11.57
C VAL A 247 17.19 -3.86 12.43
N GLU A 248 18.34 -4.47 12.17
CA GLU A 248 19.59 -4.25 12.90
C GLU A 248 20.09 -2.80 12.77
N ASP A 249 19.96 -2.20 11.58
CA ASP A 249 20.33 -0.81 11.33
C ASP A 249 19.22 0.19 11.69
N GLN A 250 18.11 -0.26 12.28
CA GLN A 250 16.96 0.59 12.65
C GLN A 250 16.40 1.41 11.48
N LEU A 251 16.28 0.78 10.30
CA LEU A 251 15.81 1.46 9.10
C LEU A 251 14.29 1.59 9.04
N LEU A 252 13.55 0.82 9.84
CA LEU A 252 12.09 0.93 9.98
C LEU A 252 11.73 2.17 10.82
N ASP A 253 10.87 3.03 10.29
CA ASP A 253 10.33 4.18 11.03
C ASP A 253 9.12 3.81 11.87
N LEU A 254 8.22 3.01 11.29
CA LEU A 254 6.98 2.60 11.92
C LEU A 254 6.84 1.09 11.85
N LEU A 255 6.85 0.44 13.01
CA LEU A 255 6.37 -0.92 13.17
C LEU A 255 4.89 -0.86 13.58
N VAL A 256 4.02 -1.37 12.72
CA VAL A 256 2.56 -1.20 12.85
C VAL A 256 1.89 -2.55 13.09
N PRO A 257 1.46 -2.83 14.33
CA PRO A 257 0.77 -4.07 14.67
C PRO A 257 -0.71 -4.03 14.26
N PHE A 258 -1.19 -5.14 13.68
CA PHE A 258 -2.58 -5.41 13.34
C PHE A 258 -3.11 -6.50 14.25
N LEU A 259 -4.02 -6.11 15.13
CA LEU A 259 -4.59 -6.97 16.16
C LEU A 259 -5.65 -7.92 15.57
N PRO A 260 -5.88 -9.12 16.16
CA PRO A 260 -6.91 -10.06 15.70
C PRO A 260 -8.31 -9.45 15.79
N LEU A 261 -9.23 -9.79 14.89
CA LEU A 261 -10.56 -9.16 14.87
C LEU A 261 -11.56 -9.91 15.75
N GLN A 262 -12.32 -9.21 16.59
CA GLN A 262 -13.41 -9.77 17.36
C GLN A 262 -14.70 -9.85 16.53
N ARG A 263 -15.71 -10.58 17.02
CA ARG A 263 -16.99 -10.76 16.34
C ARG A 263 -17.64 -9.45 15.89
N HIS A 264 -17.62 -8.42 16.73
CA HIS A 264 -18.20 -7.12 16.36
C HIS A 264 -17.39 -6.36 15.29
N HIS A 265 -16.07 -6.57 15.20
CA HIS A 265 -15.27 -6.05 14.09
C HIS A 265 -15.61 -6.75 12.77
N VAL A 266 -15.83 -8.07 12.79
CA VAL A 266 -16.30 -8.80 11.61
C VAL A 266 -17.68 -8.31 11.18
N ARG A 267 -18.58 -8.06 12.13
CA ARG A 267 -19.88 -7.43 11.86
C ARG A 267 -19.71 -6.11 11.10
N HIS A 268 -18.80 -5.24 11.57
CA HIS A 268 -18.49 -3.98 10.89
C HIS A 268 -18.01 -4.22 9.45
N CYS A 269 -17.10 -5.17 9.22
CA CYS A 269 -16.67 -5.51 7.87
C CYS A 269 -17.82 -5.95 6.95
N VAL A 270 -18.76 -6.75 7.45
CA VAL A 270 -19.94 -7.20 6.66
C VAL A 270 -20.80 -6.01 6.28
N ILE A 271 -21.09 -5.11 7.23
CA ILE A 271 -21.89 -3.90 6.98
C ILE A 271 -21.20 -3.01 5.93
N ASN A 272 -19.90 -2.80 6.04
CA ASN A 272 -19.15 -2.01 5.06
C ASN A 272 -19.20 -2.62 3.66
N GLU A 273 -19.03 -3.94 3.55
CA GLU A 273 -19.07 -4.65 2.27
C GLU A 273 -20.47 -4.57 1.63
N LEU A 274 -21.54 -4.76 2.42
CA LEU A 274 -22.92 -4.61 1.95
C LEU A 274 -23.20 -3.18 1.47
N ALA A 275 -22.68 -2.17 2.18
CA ALA A 275 -22.81 -0.77 1.77
C ALA A 275 -22.10 -0.51 0.44
N GLN A 276 -20.89 -1.06 0.24
CA GLN A 276 -20.16 -0.94 -1.03
C GLN A 276 -20.88 -1.62 -2.20
N LEU A 277 -21.60 -2.71 -1.95
CA LEU A 277 -22.44 -3.39 -2.94
C LEU A 277 -23.78 -2.68 -3.19
N GLY A 278 -24.12 -1.64 -2.43
CA GLY A 278 -25.42 -0.96 -2.51
C GLY A 278 -26.58 -1.79 -1.94
N LEU A 279 -26.28 -2.76 -1.07
CA LEU A 279 -27.21 -3.75 -0.51
C LEU A 279 -27.56 -3.49 0.97
N ALA A 280 -27.28 -2.30 1.50
CA ALA A 280 -27.74 -1.87 2.82
C ALA A 280 -29.28 -1.72 2.83
N GLN A 281 -30.00 -2.83 3.01
CA GLN A 281 -31.46 -2.95 2.94
C GLN A 281 -32.01 -3.85 4.06
N GLN A 282 -33.31 -4.15 4.04
CA GLN A 282 -34.06 -4.82 5.11
C GLN A 282 -33.50 -6.20 5.55
N GLN A 283 -32.69 -6.88 4.72
CA GLN A 283 -32.09 -8.19 5.01
C GLN A 283 -30.66 -8.11 5.60
N GLU A 284 -30.17 -6.90 5.86
CA GLU A 284 -28.80 -6.67 6.37
C GLU A 284 -28.53 -7.48 7.64
N ASP A 285 -29.45 -7.47 8.61
CA ASP A 285 -29.25 -8.19 9.87
C ASP A 285 -29.19 -9.72 9.70
N GLU A 286 -30.01 -10.29 8.81
CA GLU A 286 -30.03 -11.74 8.55
C GLU A 286 -28.73 -12.19 7.88
N VAL A 287 -28.28 -11.46 6.86
CA VAL A 287 -27.01 -11.74 6.16
C VAL A 287 -25.84 -11.56 7.12
N VAL A 288 -25.85 -10.51 7.94
CA VAL A 288 -24.83 -10.27 8.97
C VAL A 288 -24.74 -11.45 9.93
N GLN A 289 -25.85 -11.93 10.49
CA GLN A 289 -25.81 -13.09 11.39
C GLN A 289 -25.34 -14.36 10.67
N ALA A 290 -25.82 -14.64 9.46
CA ALA A 290 -25.41 -15.82 8.70
C ALA A 290 -23.89 -15.84 8.43
N VAL A 291 -23.30 -14.69 8.08
CA VAL A 291 -21.85 -14.57 7.88
C VAL A 291 -21.10 -14.76 9.20
N LEU A 292 -21.57 -14.16 10.29
CA LEU A 292 -20.95 -14.29 11.61
C LEU A 292 -21.02 -15.73 12.15
N ASP A 293 -22.14 -16.43 11.95
CA ASP A 293 -22.32 -17.81 12.41
C ASP A 293 -21.51 -18.80 11.57
N GLY A 294 -21.32 -18.50 10.28
CA GLY A 294 -20.44 -19.27 9.43
C GLY A 294 -18.94 -19.03 9.69
N THR A 295 -18.57 -17.97 10.42
CA THR A 295 -17.17 -17.58 10.65
C THR A 295 -16.58 -18.38 11.80
N ALA A 296 -15.39 -18.94 11.61
CA ALA A 296 -14.67 -19.65 12.67
C ALA A 296 -13.95 -18.65 13.59
N PHE A 297 -14.11 -18.82 14.90
CA PHE A 297 -13.42 -18.03 15.92
C PHE A 297 -12.49 -18.90 16.79
N PHE A 298 -11.49 -18.24 17.39
CA PHE A 298 -10.51 -18.83 18.29
C PHE A 298 -10.34 -17.97 19.56
N PRO A 299 -9.94 -18.55 20.70
CA PRO A 299 -9.76 -19.99 20.93
C PRO A 299 -11.10 -20.75 20.90
N GLU A 300 -11.07 -22.08 20.87
CA GLU A 300 -12.28 -22.90 20.69
C GLU A 300 -13.33 -22.66 21.80
N GLU A 301 -12.89 -22.45 23.04
CA GLU A 301 -13.77 -22.27 24.20
C GLU A 301 -14.42 -20.88 24.23
N GLU A 302 -13.61 -19.82 24.06
CA GLU A 302 -14.09 -18.44 24.17
C GLU A 302 -14.64 -17.87 22.86
N GLN A 303 -14.34 -18.47 21.69
CA GLN A 303 -14.77 -18.02 20.36
C GLN A 303 -14.59 -16.50 20.14
N LEU A 304 -13.45 -15.96 20.56
CA LEU A 304 -13.26 -14.51 20.71
C LEU A 304 -12.83 -13.81 19.41
N PHE A 305 -11.86 -14.38 18.70
CA PHE A 305 -11.19 -13.76 17.56
C PHE A 305 -11.43 -14.53 16.27
N SER A 306 -11.70 -13.86 15.15
CA SER A 306 -11.88 -14.51 13.85
C SER A 306 -10.58 -15.10 13.34
N SER A 307 -10.59 -16.39 13.00
CA SER A 307 -9.42 -17.11 12.49
C SER A 307 -8.89 -16.55 11.17
N ASN A 308 -9.77 -15.95 10.35
CA ASN A 308 -9.44 -15.38 9.04
C ASN A 308 -9.68 -13.87 8.94
N GLY A 309 -9.89 -13.19 10.09
CA GLY A 309 -10.31 -11.80 10.12
C GLY A 309 -11.52 -11.55 9.21
N CYS A 310 -11.44 -10.53 8.35
CA CYS A 310 -12.48 -10.20 7.36
C CYS A 310 -12.21 -10.74 5.95
N LYS A 311 -11.17 -11.58 5.75
CA LYS A 311 -10.73 -12.02 4.42
C LYS A 311 -11.80 -12.77 3.62
N THR A 312 -12.69 -13.49 4.29
CA THR A 312 -13.72 -14.32 3.64
C THR A 312 -15.11 -13.67 3.62
N VAL A 313 -15.24 -12.43 4.10
CA VAL A 313 -16.54 -11.74 4.23
C VAL A 313 -17.22 -11.59 2.88
N ALA A 314 -16.54 -11.00 1.89
CA ALA A 314 -17.10 -10.78 0.55
C ALA A 314 -17.61 -12.08 -0.09
N SER A 315 -16.80 -13.15 -0.07
CA SER A 315 -17.21 -14.45 -0.63
C SER A 315 -18.40 -15.07 0.10
N ARG A 316 -18.55 -14.83 1.40
CA ARG A 316 -19.66 -15.37 2.20
C ARG A 316 -20.94 -14.60 2.01
N ILE A 317 -20.88 -13.27 1.87
CA ILE A 317 -22.05 -12.46 1.53
C ILE A 317 -22.70 -12.98 0.25
N THR A 318 -21.91 -13.27 -0.79
CA THR A 318 -22.42 -13.86 -2.05
C THR A 318 -23.10 -15.22 -1.88
N LEU A 319 -22.82 -15.97 -0.81
CA LEU A 319 -23.49 -17.26 -0.55
C LEU A 319 -24.85 -17.11 0.14
N PHE A 320 -25.08 -15.97 0.82
CA PHE A 320 -26.28 -15.72 1.61
C PHE A 320 -27.23 -14.68 0.98
N LEU A 321 -26.82 -14.06 -0.13
CA LEU A 321 -27.66 -13.27 -1.03
C LEU A 321 -28.32 -14.16 -2.08
#